data_AF-A0A962Q949-F1
#
_entry.id   AF-A0A962Q949-F1
#
_cell.length_a   1.000
_cell.length_b   1.000
_cell.length_c   1.000
_cell.angle_alpha   90.00
_cell.angle_beta   90.00
_cell.angle_gamma   90.00
#
_symmetry.space_group_name_H-M   'P 1'
#
loop_
_entity.id
_entity.type
_entity.pdbx_description
1 polymer ?
#
loop_
_entity_poly.entity_id
_entity_poly.type
_entity_poly.pdbx_seq_one_letter_code
_entity_poly.pdbx_strand_id
1 'polypeptide(L)'
;MVAALIRDKISAAVRAEQRTGQLGRRLEQLLPALRQTLVLPEKAPVANLLTFITEYVESVPGSLLLVTAVSKHMGFYDYAAPFLDMAEEYFLHPPQD
;
A
#
# COMPACT_ATOMS: atom_id res chain seq x y z
N MET A 1 -1.17 17.26 5.95
CA MET A 1 -0.04 16.82 6.82
C MET A 1 0.05 15.30 6.87
N VAL A 2 -1.04 14.56 7.10
CA VAL A 2 -1.02 13.09 7.22
C VAL A 2 -0.52 12.37 5.95
N ALA A 3 -0.99 12.74 4.77
CA ALA A 3 -0.52 12.15 3.51
C ALA A 3 1.02 12.27 3.29
N ALA A 4 1.67 13.32 3.83
CA ALA A 4 3.11 13.46 3.76
C ALA A 4 3.82 12.47 4.71
N LEU A 5 3.30 12.29 5.93
CA LEU A 5 3.80 11.30 6.88
C LEU A 5 3.66 9.86 6.35
N ILE A 6 2.54 9.56 5.71
CA ILE A 6 2.32 8.26 5.06
C ILE A 6 3.34 8.06 3.93
N ARG A 7 3.56 9.07 3.09
CA ARG A 7 4.58 9.02 2.03
C ARG A 7 5.98 8.74 2.59
N ASP A 8 6.36 9.39 3.69
CA ASP A 8 7.66 9.20 4.32
C ASP A 8 7.82 7.78 4.90
N LYS A 9 6.79 7.28 5.58
CA LYS A 9 6.75 5.89 6.09
C LYS A 9 6.88 4.87 4.96
N ILE A 10 6.12 5.05 3.89
CA ILE A 10 6.16 4.16 2.72
C ILE A 10 7.55 4.21 2.08
N SER A 11 8.12 5.40 1.89
CA SER A 11 9.47 5.56 1.34
C SER A 11 10.53 4.89 2.22
N ALA A 12 10.39 4.98 3.55
CA ALA A 12 11.28 4.30 4.48
C ALA A 12 11.16 2.77 4.40
N ALA A 13 9.94 2.24 4.30
CA ALA A 13 9.67 0.81 4.14
C ALA A 13 10.22 0.26 2.83
N VAL A 14 9.99 0.96 1.70
CA VAL A 14 10.52 0.58 0.39
C VAL A 14 12.05 0.56 0.39
N ARG A 15 12.70 1.59 0.98
CA ARG A 15 14.17 1.60 1.14
C ARG A 15 14.67 0.47 2.04
N ALA A 16 13.94 0.14 3.11
CA ALA A 16 14.29 -0.98 3.98
C ALA A 16 14.22 -2.30 3.20
N GLU A 17 13.18 -2.49 2.38
CA GLU A 17 13.04 -3.68 1.55
C GLU A 17 14.13 -3.79 0.47
N GLN A 18 14.46 -2.69 -0.21
CA GLN A 18 15.57 -2.69 -1.19
C GLN A 18 16.91 -3.11 -0.56
N ARG A 19 17.10 -2.84 0.74
CA ARG A 19 18.31 -3.21 1.48
C ARG A 19 18.26 -4.63 2.04
N THR A 20 17.10 -5.09 2.52
CA THR A 20 16.99 -6.37 3.24
C THR A 20 16.45 -7.51 2.39
N GLY A 21 15.63 -7.24 1.38
CA GLY A 21 14.93 -8.24 0.57
C GLY A 21 14.05 -9.18 1.41
N GLN A 22 13.50 -8.71 2.52
CA GLN A 22 12.73 -9.56 3.44
C GLN A 22 11.35 -9.89 2.87
N LEU A 23 10.64 -8.90 2.31
CA LEU A 23 9.35 -9.08 1.68
C LEU A 23 9.48 -9.97 0.45
N GLY A 24 10.47 -9.74 -0.41
CA GLY A 24 10.73 -10.59 -1.58
C GLY A 24 10.89 -12.07 -1.20
N ARG A 25 11.71 -12.37 -0.18
CA ARG A 25 11.89 -13.74 0.32
C ARG A 25 10.61 -14.33 0.93
N ARG A 26 9.81 -13.52 1.64
CA ARG A 26 8.50 -13.95 2.17
C ARG A 26 7.51 -14.26 1.03
N LEU A 27 7.51 -13.46 -0.03
CA LEU A 27 6.68 -13.69 -1.23
C LEU A 27 7.10 -14.95 -1.98
N GLU A 28 8.40 -15.26 -2.08
CA GLU A 28 8.90 -16.52 -2.63
C GLU A 28 8.35 -17.74 -1.88
N GLN A 29 8.37 -17.69 -0.55
CA GLN A 29 7.85 -18.77 0.29
C GLN A 29 6.34 -18.94 0.17
N LEU A 30 5.59 -17.84 0.02
CA LEU A 30 4.13 -17.85 -0.12
C LEU A 30 3.67 -18.11 -1.56
N LEU A 31 4.57 -18.05 -2.54
CA LEU A 31 4.25 -18.16 -3.96
C LEU A 31 3.37 -19.38 -4.33
N PRO A 32 3.61 -20.60 -3.79
CA PRO A 32 2.77 -21.76 -4.10
C PRO A 32 1.31 -21.58 -3.64
N ALA A 33 1.10 -20.99 -2.47
CA ALA A 33 -0.23 -20.70 -1.94
C ALA A 33 -0.90 -19.57 -2.74
N LEU A 34 -0.15 -18.50 -3.05
CA LEU A 34 -0.66 -17.37 -3.82
C LEU A 34 -1.13 -17.78 -5.23
N ARG A 35 -0.45 -18.73 -5.88
CA ARG A 35 -0.85 -19.25 -7.21
C ARG A 35 -2.19 -19.98 -7.21
N GLN A 36 -2.69 -20.42 -6.06
CA GLN A 36 -4.02 -21.04 -5.96
C GLN A 36 -5.15 -20.01 -5.98
N THR A 37 -4.85 -18.76 -5.63
CA THR A 37 -5.85 -17.68 -5.47
C THR A 37 -5.65 -16.55 -6.47
N LEU A 38 -4.43 -16.37 -6.99
CA LEU A 38 -4.04 -15.28 -7.87
C LEU A 38 -3.48 -15.83 -9.19
N VAL A 39 -3.82 -15.15 -10.28
CA VAL A 39 -3.17 -15.35 -11.57
C VAL A 39 -1.88 -14.52 -11.58
N LEU A 40 -0.74 -15.19 -11.46
CA LEU A 40 0.57 -14.55 -11.48
C LEU A 40 1.25 -14.74 -12.84
N PRO A 41 2.05 -13.75 -13.29
CA PRO A 41 2.81 -13.88 -14.53
C PRO A 41 3.81 -15.04 -14.43
N GLU A 42 3.99 -15.78 -15.53
CA GLU A 42 4.92 -16.92 -15.57
C GLU A 42 6.39 -16.48 -15.40
N LYS A 43 6.73 -15.30 -15.92
CA LYS A 43 8.07 -14.72 -15.82
C LYS A 43 8.17 -13.84 -14.58
N ALA A 44 9.20 -14.09 -13.77
CA ALA A 44 9.54 -13.29 -12.59
C ALA A 44 8.32 -12.95 -11.68
N PRO A 45 7.52 -13.94 -11.24
CA PRO A 45 6.27 -13.69 -10.51
C PRO A 45 6.46 -12.89 -9.23
N VAL A 46 7.53 -13.15 -8.48
CA VAL A 46 7.83 -12.45 -7.23
C VAL A 46 8.27 -11.02 -7.50
N ALA A 47 9.16 -10.80 -8.47
CA ALA A 47 9.60 -9.45 -8.82
C ALA A 47 8.43 -8.58 -9.28
N ASN A 48 7.56 -9.14 -10.14
CA ASN A 48 6.36 -8.44 -10.60
C ASN A 48 5.38 -8.14 -9.45
N LEU A 49 5.19 -9.08 -8.51
CA LEU A 49 4.34 -8.86 -7.35
C LEU A 49 4.93 -7.81 -6.41
N LEU A 50 6.26 -7.80 -6.22
CA LEU A 50 6.95 -6.81 -5.40
C LEU A 50 6.85 -5.41 -6.02
N THR A 51 7.02 -5.30 -7.34
CA THR A 51 6.80 -4.06 -8.09
C THR A 51 5.37 -3.57 -7.91
N PHE A 52 4.38 -4.45 -8.11
CA PHE A 52 2.98 -4.11 -7.93
C PHE A 52 2.68 -3.58 -6.52
N ILE A 53 3.16 -4.26 -5.47
CA ILE A 53 2.96 -3.82 -4.08
C ILE A 53 3.58 -2.44 -3.87
N THR A 54 4.80 -2.23 -4.37
CA THR A 54 5.53 -0.96 -4.24
C THR A 54 4.79 0.19 -4.91
N GLU A 55 4.40 0.02 -6.18
CA GLU A 55 3.65 1.02 -6.93
C GLU A 55 2.29 1.32 -6.30
N TYR A 56 1.60 0.28 -5.80
CA TYR A 56 0.33 0.43 -5.11
C TYR A 56 0.48 1.30 -3.87
N VAL A 57 1.40 0.97 -2.95
CA VAL A 57 1.56 1.75 -1.71
C VAL A 57 2.03 3.17 -2.01
N GLU A 58 2.90 3.38 -2.99
CA GLU A 58 3.34 4.72 -3.39
C GLU A 58 2.21 5.60 -3.95
N SER A 59 1.19 4.99 -4.55
CA SER A 59 0.01 5.70 -5.05
C SER A 59 -0.96 6.16 -3.94
N VAL A 60 -0.99 5.46 -2.80
CA VAL A 60 -1.98 5.65 -1.72
C VAL A 60 -2.05 7.09 -1.21
N PRO A 61 -0.94 7.78 -0.88
CA PRO A 61 -1.01 9.18 -0.43
C PRO A 61 -1.72 10.09 -1.42
N GLY A 62 -1.54 9.86 -2.72
CA GLY A 62 -2.22 10.62 -3.77
C GLY A 62 -3.71 10.30 -3.83
N SER A 63 -4.07 9.02 -3.74
CA SER A 63 -5.45 8.56 -3.70
C SER A 63 -6.23 9.13 -2.52
N LEU A 64 -5.64 9.16 -1.31
CA LEU A 64 -6.26 9.74 -0.12
C LEU A 64 -6.53 11.24 -0.28
N LEU A 65 -5.56 11.98 -0.83
CA LEU A 65 -5.73 13.42 -1.13
C LEU A 65 -6.82 13.66 -2.17
N LEU A 66 -6.87 12.83 -3.22
CA LEU A 66 -7.89 12.93 -4.26
C LEU A 66 -9.29 12.71 -3.70
N VAL A 67 -9.50 11.61 -2.94
CA VAL A 67 -10.81 11.30 -2.35
C VAL A 67 -11.22 12.39 -1.37
N THR A 68 -10.29 12.91 -0.56
CA THR A 68 -10.54 14.05 0.32
C THR A 68 -10.98 15.29 -0.44
N ALA A 69 -10.30 15.64 -1.53
CA ALA A 69 -10.63 16.81 -2.35
C ALA A 69 -11.99 16.66 -3.04
N VAL A 70 -12.24 15.50 -3.66
CA VAL A 70 -13.51 15.22 -4.37
C VAL A 70 -14.69 15.20 -3.41
N SER A 71 -14.56 14.52 -2.27
CA SER A 71 -15.65 14.43 -1.28
C SER A 71 -16.02 15.79 -0.66
N LYS A 72 -15.02 16.66 -0.43
CA LYS A 72 -15.27 18.05 -0.03
C LYS A 72 -15.95 18.85 -1.12
N HIS A 73 -15.47 18.72 -2.36
CA HIS A 73 -16.04 19.45 -3.49
C HIS A 73 -17.50 19.05 -3.79
N MET A 74 -17.82 17.77 -3.63
CA MET A 74 -19.15 17.20 -3.86
C MET A 74 -20.06 17.23 -2.62
N GLY A 75 -19.57 17.73 -1.48
CA GLY A 75 -20.38 17.93 -0.26
C GLY A 75 -20.73 16.67 0.52
N PHE A 76 -20.00 15.56 0.34
CA PHE A 76 -20.21 14.30 1.10
C PHE A 76 -19.06 13.94 2.03
N TYR A 77 -18.14 14.88 2.31
CA TYR A 77 -16.95 14.63 3.12
C TYR A 77 -17.25 13.98 4.48
N ASP A 78 -18.31 14.38 5.18
CA ASP A 78 -18.65 13.83 6.50
C ASP A 78 -18.94 12.31 6.45
N TYR A 79 -19.40 11.80 5.31
CA TYR A 79 -19.58 10.36 5.08
C TYR A 79 -18.27 9.66 4.70
N ALA A 80 -17.35 10.35 4.04
CA ALA A 80 -16.06 9.81 3.60
C ALA A 80 -15.00 9.84 4.71
N ALA A 81 -15.07 10.81 5.62
CA ALA A 81 -14.07 11.06 6.64
C ALA A 81 -13.74 9.82 7.50
N PRO A 82 -14.70 9.03 8.01
CA PRO A 82 -14.38 7.85 8.82
C PRO A 82 -13.54 6.81 8.06
N PHE A 83 -13.76 6.66 6.75
CA PHE A 83 -13.00 5.72 5.92
C PHE A 83 -11.61 6.25 5.59
N LEU A 84 -11.48 7.56 5.37
CA LEU A 84 -10.19 8.21 5.17
C LEU A 84 -9.34 8.12 6.43
N ASP A 85 -9.92 8.42 7.60
CA ASP A 85 -9.23 8.33 8.89
C ASP A 85 -8.78 6.90 9.18
N MET A 86 -9.66 5.90 8.94
CA MET A 86 -9.30 4.49 9.08
C MET A 86 -8.14 4.08 8.17
N ALA A 87 -8.17 4.51 6.91
CA ALA A 87 -7.10 4.22 5.95
C ALA A 87 -5.80 4.88 6.39
N GLU A 88 -5.84 6.16 6.75
CA GLU A 88 -4.67 6.90 7.24
C GLU A 88 -4.04 6.23 8.47
N GLU A 89 -4.87 5.85 9.45
CA GLU A 89 -4.43 5.16 10.67
C GLU A 89 -3.77 3.82 10.34
N TYR A 90 -4.33 3.03 9.42
CA TYR A 90 -3.74 1.74 9.02
C TYR A 90 -2.31 1.89 8.46
N PHE A 91 -2.03 2.95 7.69
CA PHE A 91 -0.69 3.19 7.16
C PHE A 91 0.26 3.81 8.20
N LEU A 92 -0.24 4.59 9.14
CA LEU A 92 0.58 5.18 10.21
C LEU A 92 0.90 4.15 11.30
N HIS A 93 -0.09 3.35 11.68
CA HIS A 93 -0.08 2.38 12.77
C HIS A 93 -0.60 1.03 12.25
N PRO A 94 0.19 0.35 11.39
CA PRO A 94 -0.21 -0.97 10.91
C PRO A 94 -0.40 -1.91 12.10
N PRO A 95 -1.44 -2.78 12.07
CA PRO A 95 -1.67 -3.74 13.13
C PRO A 95 -0.43 -4.63 13.31
N GLN A 96 -0.13 -4.97 14.55
CA GLN A 96 0.92 -5.96 14.83
C GLN A 96 0.36 -7.35 14.54
N ASP A 97 1.07 -8.11 13.71
CA ASP A 97 0.81 -9.54 13.45
C ASP A 97 0.98 -10.39 14.73
#